data_AF-K1X0M7-F1
#
_entry.id   AF-K1X0M7-F1
#
_cell.length_a   1.000
_cell.length_b   1.000
_cell.length_c   1.000
_cell.angle_alpha   90.00
_cell.angle_beta   90.00
_cell.angle_gamma   90.00
#
_symmetry.space_group_name_H-M   'P 1'
#
loop_
_entity.id
_entity.type
_entity.pdbx_description
1 polymer ?
#
loop_
_entity_poly.entity_id
_entity_poly.type
_entity_poly.pdbx_seq_one_letter_code
_entity_poly.pdbx_strand_id
1 'polypeptide(L)'
;METRDIDIRPQGSAVGVKQSLEKLKDSASFPGLETSEYQLLTFHLTFHSRHLCNQQHIAFPITTHLAWTRVDWTGLDKWIETGTSTSTDHITVRSSRRMRLFLLPISTRRTLIYCQRLNVTTAEQKKGWATWGISKAEKLWTDWEKKESGWQKWVVDKGNIALKRIPYEEWGLKSIPPLSARRKAEELQGQEMVEVLFPTTLIPQETVMGVLRKLGTERQSLHKQRIIYSIVGMPLVAPFALVPVIPNLPFFYLVYRAWSHWKALSGSKHVEFLVNKNLINATPSKILDDLYSDGQRPFDAVSETSEEPPSHKGGIDSEERMVLHKSNGKKIAEGLEVPELEIELDRAVWQVETALWNKKERKKEQRDLKEATAEPKGKL
;
A
#
# COMPACT_ATOMS: atom_id res chain seq x y z
N MET A 1 -46.72 24.97 42.85
CA MET A 1 -45.41 25.00 42.17
C MET A 1 -44.85 23.60 42.25
N GLU A 2 -45.02 22.83 41.19
CA GLU A 2 -44.64 21.40 41.15
C GLU A 2 -44.03 21.17 39.76
N THR A 3 -42.73 20.92 39.75
CA THR A 3 -41.89 20.78 38.56
C THR A 3 -42.10 19.39 37.94
N ARG A 4 -42.48 19.33 36.65
CA ARG A 4 -42.51 18.10 35.86
C ARG A 4 -41.17 17.93 35.17
N ASP A 5 -40.42 16.90 35.57
CA ASP A 5 -39.25 16.41 34.84
C ASP A 5 -39.71 15.67 33.57
N ILE A 6 -39.17 16.10 32.42
CA ILE A 6 -39.38 15.46 31.12
C ILE A 6 -38.14 14.61 30.83
N ASP A 7 -38.29 13.28 30.96
CA ASP A 7 -37.27 12.30 30.60
C ASP A 7 -37.26 12.09 29.07
N ILE A 8 -36.25 12.64 28.38
CA ILE A 8 -36.02 12.45 26.95
C ILE A 8 -35.01 11.33 26.77
N ARG A 9 -35.47 10.09 26.61
CA ARG A 9 -34.66 8.99 26.05
C ARG A 9 -34.57 9.12 24.52
N PRO A 10 -33.37 9.12 23.91
CA PRO A 10 -33.26 8.90 22.48
C PRO A 10 -33.39 7.40 22.17
N GLN A 11 -34.58 6.99 21.72
CA GLN A 11 -34.80 5.73 21.02
C GLN A 11 -34.35 5.91 19.56
N GLY A 12 -33.16 5.41 19.22
CA GLY A 12 -32.72 5.34 17.82
C GLY A 12 -31.23 5.05 17.62
N SER A 13 -30.94 4.03 16.81
CA SER A 13 -29.68 3.85 16.06
C SER A 13 -28.41 3.29 16.73
N ALA A 14 -28.46 2.64 17.90
CA ALA A 14 -27.30 1.86 18.37
C ALA A 14 -27.33 0.38 17.92
N VAL A 15 -28.52 -0.18 17.72
CA VAL A 15 -28.72 -1.61 17.43
C VAL A 15 -28.42 -1.94 15.96
N GLY A 16 -28.85 -1.10 15.01
CA GLY A 16 -28.58 -1.30 13.58
C GLY A 16 -27.10 -1.14 13.19
N VAL A 17 -26.35 -0.32 13.92
CA VAL A 17 -24.90 -0.12 13.74
C VAL A 17 -24.13 -1.35 14.20
N LYS A 18 -24.48 -1.93 15.35
CA LYS A 18 -23.85 -3.17 15.85
C LYS A 18 -24.17 -4.37 14.96
N GLN A 19 -25.41 -4.51 14.50
CA GLN A 19 -25.84 -5.63 13.67
C GLN A 19 -25.24 -5.59 12.24
N SER A 20 -24.97 -4.39 11.70
CA SER A 20 -24.26 -4.21 10.43
C SER A 20 -22.74 -4.40 10.57
N LEU A 21 -22.14 -4.01 11.70
CA LEU A 21 -20.73 -4.25 12.02
C LEU A 21 -20.42 -5.74 12.27
N GLU A 22 -21.38 -6.50 12.82
CA GLU A 22 -21.26 -7.95 12.95
C GLU A 22 -21.38 -8.66 11.58
N LYS A 23 -22.31 -8.25 10.71
CA LYS A 23 -22.37 -8.75 9.32
C LYS A 23 -21.09 -8.46 8.50
N LEU A 24 -20.41 -7.34 8.76
CA LEU A 24 -19.12 -7.00 8.15
C LEU A 24 -17.93 -7.76 8.78
N LYS A 25 -18.05 -8.24 10.02
CA LYS A 25 -17.04 -9.10 10.66
C LYS A 25 -17.13 -10.55 10.20
N ASP A 26 -18.34 -11.08 10.03
CA ASP A 26 -18.57 -12.48 9.67
C ASP A 26 -18.26 -12.78 8.19
N SER A 27 -18.26 -11.76 7.32
CA SER A 27 -17.85 -11.84 5.91
C SER A 27 -16.36 -11.64 5.66
N ALA A 28 -15.56 -11.39 6.72
CA ALA A 28 -14.14 -11.06 6.64
C ALA A 28 -13.21 -12.22 7.05
N SER A 29 -13.65 -13.47 6.90
CA SER A 29 -12.74 -14.62 6.94
C SER A 29 -11.99 -14.69 5.61
N PHE A 30 -10.79 -14.11 5.58
CA PHE A 30 -9.86 -14.20 4.46
C PHE A 30 -8.83 -15.29 4.78
N PRO A 31 -9.01 -16.54 4.29
CA PRO A 31 -7.95 -17.53 4.32
C PRO A 31 -6.92 -17.22 3.22
N GLY A 32 -5.63 -17.28 3.56
CA GLY A 32 -4.53 -17.25 2.60
C GLY A 32 -3.95 -15.85 2.35
N LEU A 33 -3.03 -15.42 3.22
CA LEU A 33 -2.12 -14.30 2.93
C LEU A 33 -0.73 -14.85 2.61
N GLU A 34 -0.19 -14.49 1.45
CA GLU A 34 1.07 -15.05 0.95
C GLU A 34 2.32 -14.48 1.65
N THR A 35 2.86 -15.31 2.53
CA THR A 35 4.26 -15.76 2.68
C THR A 35 5.38 -15.15 1.81
N SER A 36 5.58 -13.84 1.68
CA SER A 36 6.91 -13.34 1.22
C SER A 36 7.35 -12.05 1.91
N GLU A 37 6.43 -11.12 2.12
CA GLU A 37 6.73 -9.89 2.86
C GLU A 37 6.41 -9.97 4.37
N TYR A 38 5.53 -10.90 4.77
CA TYR A 38 5.29 -11.28 6.19
C TYR A 38 6.57 -11.78 6.88
N GLN A 39 7.53 -12.23 6.09
CA GLN A 39 8.68 -13.03 6.49
C GLN A 39 9.93 -12.19 6.68
N LEU A 40 10.04 -11.06 5.99
CA LEU A 40 11.06 -10.05 6.31
C LEU A 40 10.74 -9.36 7.65
N LEU A 41 9.44 -9.19 7.97
CA LEU A 41 8.97 -8.64 9.24
C LEU A 41 9.36 -9.57 10.41
N THR A 42 9.16 -10.88 10.25
CA THR A 42 9.59 -11.87 11.26
C THR A 42 11.10 -12.14 11.27
N PHE A 43 11.82 -11.97 10.14
CA PHE A 43 13.28 -12.14 10.07
C PHE A 43 13.98 -11.07 10.90
N HIS A 44 13.56 -9.81 10.76
CA HIS A 44 14.09 -8.75 11.61
C HIS A 44 13.70 -8.96 13.08
N LEU A 45 12.45 -9.40 13.38
CA LEU A 45 12.00 -9.75 14.73
C LEU A 45 12.86 -10.82 15.44
N THR A 46 13.56 -11.70 14.71
CA THR A 46 14.36 -12.80 15.30
C THR A 46 15.87 -12.67 15.13
N PHE A 47 16.38 -12.05 14.07
CA PHE A 47 17.82 -12.05 13.77
C PHE A 47 18.66 -11.20 14.74
N HIS A 48 18.08 -10.18 15.38
CA HIS A 48 18.79 -9.34 16.35
C HIS A 48 18.73 -9.84 17.81
N SER A 49 17.84 -10.79 18.14
CA SER A 49 17.81 -11.39 19.49
C SER A 49 19.01 -12.29 19.80
N ARG A 50 19.82 -12.68 18.80
CA ARG A 50 21.01 -13.54 19.02
C ARG A 50 22.36 -12.83 18.87
N HIS A 51 22.42 -11.59 18.38
CA HIS A 51 23.70 -10.90 18.19
C HIS A 51 24.03 -9.86 19.26
N LEU A 52 23.09 -9.54 20.16
CA LEU A 52 23.37 -8.69 21.32
C LEU A 52 23.83 -9.47 22.57
N CYS A 53 24.06 -10.78 22.45
CA CYS A 53 24.59 -11.61 23.56
C CYS A 53 26.11 -11.80 23.51
N ASN A 54 26.84 -11.15 22.59
CA ASN A 54 28.30 -11.16 22.64
C ASN A 54 28.91 -9.92 21.98
N GLN A 55 28.80 -8.77 22.65
CA GLN A 55 29.84 -7.74 22.57
C GLN A 55 29.79 -6.89 23.83
N GLN A 56 30.77 -7.16 24.70
CA GLN A 56 31.10 -6.39 25.87
C GLN A 56 31.68 -5.03 25.49
N HIS A 57 31.27 -4.02 26.27
CA HIS A 57 31.92 -2.73 26.54
C HIS A 57 32.26 -1.81 25.37
N ILE A 58 31.37 -0.85 25.09
CA ILE A 58 31.79 0.53 24.76
C ILE A 58 30.87 1.50 25.50
N ALA A 59 31.43 2.24 26.46
CA ALA A 59 30.75 3.33 27.15
C ALA A 59 30.87 4.61 26.31
N PHE A 60 29.77 5.37 26.18
CA PHE A 60 29.80 6.76 25.72
C PHE A 60 28.96 7.64 26.67
N PRO A 61 29.47 8.83 27.05
CA PRO A 61 28.80 9.70 28.00
C PRO A 61 27.62 10.43 27.37
N ILE A 62 26.57 10.59 28.18
CA ILE A 62 25.37 11.35 27.88
C ILE A 62 25.68 12.83 28.11
N THR A 63 25.60 13.65 27.07
CA THR A 63 25.35 15.08 27.21
C THR A 63 24.29 15.53 26.20
N THR A 64 23.14 15.90 26.76
CA THR A 64 21.99 16.49 26.08
C THR A 64 22.26 17.96 25.76
N HIS A 65 22.06 18.38 24.51
CA HIS A 65 21.58 19.72 24.20
C HIS A 65 20.77 19.73 22.91
N LEU A 66 19.52 20.18 23.02
CA LEU A 66 18.59 20.49 21.94
C LEU A 66 19.12 21.69 21.14
N ALA A 67 19.43 21.49 19.87
CA ALA A 67 19.49 22.55 18.87
C ALA A 67 18.94 22.00 17.55
N TRP A 68 17.69 22.38 17.25
CA TRP A 68 17.05 22.14 15.96
C TRP A 68 17.65 23.09 14.92
N THR A 69 18.71 22.66 14.22
CA THR A 69 19.17 23.32 13.00
C THR A 69 19.41 22.28 11.91
N ARG A 70 18.83 22.56 10.73
CA ARG A 70 19.02 21.90 9.42
C ARG A 70 19.93 20.67 9.44
N VAL A 71 19.33 19.49 9.57
CA VAL A 71 19.99 18.23 9.20
C VAL A 71 20.39 18.36 7.73
N ASP A 72 21.67 18.18 7.40
CA ASP A 72 22.12 18.11 6.02
C ASP A 72 21.61 16.81 5.39
N TRP A 73 20.72 16.96 4.41
CA TRP A 73 19.90 15.89 3.83
C TRP A 73 20.58 15.13 2.68
N THR A 74 21.74 15.60 2.22
CA THR A 74 22.46 15.01 1.09
C THR A 74 22.94 13.57 1.36
N GLY A 75 23.21 13.25 2.63
CA GLY A 75 23.63 11.91 3.05
C GLY A 75 22.54 10.83 2.91
N LEU A 76 21.26 11.18 3.10
CA LEU A 76 20.16 10.22 2.98
C LEU A 76 19.92 9.83 1.52
N ASP A 77 19.97 10.80 0.60
CA ASP A 77 19.84 10.50 -0.83
C ASP A 77 21.02 9.63 -1.31
N LYS A 78 22.25 9.92 -0.85
CA LYS A 78 23.43 9.09 -1.13
C LYS A 78 23.32 7.69 -0.53
N TRP A 79 22.79 7.53 0.68
CA TRP A 79 22.57 6.21 1.31
C TRP A 79 21.49 5.38 0.59
N ILE A 80 20.39 6.02 0.18
CA ILE A 80 19.35 5.38 -0.65
C ILE A 80 19.94 4.89 -1.98
N GLU A 81 20.91 5.61 -2.53
CA GLU A 81 21.60 5.27 -3.78
C GLU A 81 22.74 4.24 -3.62
N THR A 82 23.41 4.18 -2.47
CA THR A 82 24.61 3.34 -2.24
C THR A 82 24.32 1.97 -1.63
N GLY A 83 23.10 1.67 -1.18
CA GLY A 83 22.72 0.40 -0.55
C GLY A 83 22.77 -0.86 -1.45
N THR A 84 23.32 -0.80 -2.65
CA THR A 84 23.42 -1.95 -3.58
C THR A 84 24.89 -2.29 -3.85
N SER A 85 25.42 -3.26 -3.10
CA SER A 85 26.79 -3.74 -3.23
C SER A 85 27.07 -4.42 -4.57
N THR A 86 28.25 -4.12 -5.09
CA THR A 86 28.90 -4.63 -6.29
C THR A 86 29.21 -6.13 -6.21
N SER A 87 28.81 -6.87 -7.24
CA SER A 87 29.42 -8.15 -7.61
C SER A 87 29.46 -8.19 -9.13
N THR A 88 30.68 -8.06 -9.64
CA THR A 88 31.02 -8.04 -11.07
C THR A 88 31.36 -9.46 -11.47
N ASP A 89 30.44 -10.15 -12.16
CA ASP A 89 30.76 -11.38 -12.88
C ASP A 89 30.14 -11.29 -14.28
N HIS A 90 30.99 -11.40 -15.29
CA HIS A 90 30.62 -11.50 -16.69
C HIS A 90 30.22 -12.95 -16.99
N ILE A 91 28.93 -13.22 -17.06
CA ILE A 91 28.38 -14.42 -17.71
C ILE A 91 27.22 -13.99 -18.60
N THR A 92 27.42 -14.13 -19.91
CA THR A 92 26.43 -13.91 -20.96
C THR A 92 25.37 -15.01 -20.93
N VAL A 93 24.36 -14.85 -20.08
CA VAL A 93 23.04 -15.48 -20.28
C VAL A 93 22.07 -14.36 -20.61
N ARG A 94 21.61 -14.35 -21.86
CA ARG A 94 20.57 -13.45 -22.38
C ARG A 94 19.19 -13.88 -21.84
N SER A 95 19.06 -13.90 -20.52
CA SER A 95 17.77 -13.98 -19.83
C SER A 95 17.41 -12.56 -19.44
N SER A 96 16.69 -11.85 -20.30
CA SER A 96 16.17 -10.54 -19.91
C SER A 96 15.25 -10.74 -18.69
N ARG A 97 15.65 -10.13 -17.57
CA ARG A 97 14.84 -9.97 -16.37
C ARG A 97 13.78 -8.91 -16.67
N ARG A 98 12.83 -9.24 -17.54
CA ARG A 98 11.80 -8.28 -17.97
C ARG A 98 10.89 -7.93 -16.81
N MET A 99 10.53 -6.67 -16.70
CA MET A 99 9.46 -6.22 -15.83
C MET A 99 8.26 -5.86 -16.69
N ARG A 100 7.07 -6.16 -16.17
CA ARG A 100 5.80 -5.78 -16.77
C ARG A 100 4.98 -5.02 -15.74
N LEU A 101 4.50 -3.86 -16.13
CA LEU A 101 3.68 -3.01 -15.28
C LEU A 101 2.21 -3.13 -15.68
N PHE A 102 1.34 -3.18 -14.69
CA PHE A 102 -0.10 -3.16 -14.86
C PHE A 102 -0.66 -1.88 -14.24
N LEU A 103 -1.53 -1.20 -14.98
CA LEU A 103 -2.33 -0.09 -14.50
C LEU A 103 -3.78 -0.53 -14.44
N LEU A 104 -4.30 -0.63 -13.22
CA LEU A 104 -5.61 -1.21 -12.95
C LEU A 104 -6.50 -0.14 -12.29
N PRO A 105 -7.45 0.46 -13.03
CA PRO A 105 -8.43 1.38 -12.47
C PRO A 105 -9.25 0.71 -11.35
N ILE A 106 -9.18 1.26 -10.14
CA ILE A 106 -10.00 0.78 -9.00
C ILE A 106 -11.30 1.61 -8.92
N SER A 107 -11.18 2.92 -9.11
CA SER A 107 -12.29 3.88 -9.19
C SER A 107 -12.10 4.80 -10.39
N THR A 108 -13.09 5.65 -10.67
CA THR A 108 -13.00 6.68 -11.71
C THR A 108 -11.86 7.69 -11.50
N ARG A 109 -11.22 7.72 -10.33
CA ARG A 109 -10.12 8.65 -10.01
C ARG A 109 -8.84 7.97 -9.53
N ARG A 110 -8.87 6.67 -9.24
CA ARG A 110 -7.77 5.95 -8.60
C ARG A 110 -7.38 4.72 -9.38
N THR A 111 -6.08 4.56 -9.53
CA THR A 111 -5.46 3.47 -10.28
C THR A 111 -4.44 2.77 -9.38
N LEU A 112 -4.48 1.44 -9.37
CA LEU A 112 -3.45 0.60 -8.79
C LEU A 112 -2.34 0.38 -9.83
N ILE A 113 -1.08 0.53 -9.42
CA ILE A 113 0.08 0.10 -10.17
C ILE A 113 0.61 -1.20 -9.57
N TYR A 114 0.89 -2.19 -10.41
CA TYR A 114 1.52 -3.44 -9.99
C TYR A 114 2.59 -3.86 -10.97
N CYS A 115 3.69 -4.44 -10.48
CA CYS A 115 4.82 -4.89 -11.28
C CYS A 115 5.00 -6.40 -11.15
N GLN A 116 4.83 -7.10 -12.27
CA GLN A 116 5.23 -8.49 -12.40
C GLN A 116 6.69 -8.54 -12.85
N ARG A 117 7.46 -9.36 -12.13
CA ARG A 117 8.85 -9.66 -12.49
C ARG A 117 8.84 -10.93 -13.34
N LEU A 118 9.10 -10.79 -14.62
CA LEU A 118 9.17 -11.92 -15.55
C LEU A 118 10.54 -12.62 -15.34
N ASN A 119 10.53 -13.96 -15.37
CA ASN A 119 11.72 -14.81 -15.23
C ASN A 119 12.42 -14.71 -13.86
N VAL A 120 11.68 -14.62 -12.76
CA VAL A 120 12.21 -15.03 -11.46
C VAL A 120 12.14 -16.55 -11.42
N THR A 121 13.07 -17.24 -12.08
CA THR A 121 13.26 -18.65 -11.75
C THR A 121 13.66 -18.70 -10.28
N THR A 122 12.87 -19.39 -9.47
CA THR A 122 13.14 -19.71 -8.05
C THR A 122 14.55 -20.31 -7.85
N ALA A 123 15.22 -20.70 -8.93
CA ALA A 123 16.59 -21.19 -9.00
C ALA A 123 17.70 -20.14 -8.68
N GLU A 124 17.45 -18.83 -8.77
CA GLU A 124 18.50 -17.80 -8.50
C GLU A 124 18.47 -17.22 -7.07
N GLN A 125 17.66 -17.77 -6.15
CA GLN A 125 17.88 -17.55 -4.73
C GLN A 125 19.13 -18.34 -4.31
N LYS A 126 20.32 -17.76 -4.58
CA LYS A 126 21.55 -18.20 -3.93
C LYS A 126 21.24 -18.34 -2.43
N LYS A 127 21.42 -19.55 -1.87
CA LYS A 127 21.28 -19.86 -0.44
C LYS A 127 22.08 -18.86 0.39
N GLY A 128 21.46 -17.74 0.74
CA GLY A 128 22.06 -16.64 1.46
C GLY A 128 21.44 -16.55 2.84
N TRP A 129 22.19 -15.98 3.79
CA TRP A 129 21.72 -15.78 5.16
C TRP A 129 20.40 -15.01 5.23
N ALA A 130 20.18 -14.06 4.31
CA ALA A 130 18.91 -13.35 4.18
C ALA A 130 17.75 -14.28 3.81
N THR A 131 17.92 -15.14 2.79
CA THR A 131 16.88 -16.10 2.35
C THR A 131 16.58 -17.16 3.43
N TRP A 132 17.59 -17.64 4.14
CA TRP A 132 17.40 -18.53 5.29
C TRP A 132 16.64 -17.85 6.43
N GLY A 133 16.95 -16.58 6.64
CA GLY A 133 16.30 -15.74 7.61
C GLY A 133 14.81 -15.53 7.36
N ILE A 134 14.49 -15.17 6.12
CA ILE A 134 13.13 -15.07 5.60
C ILE A 134 12.43 -16.42 5.79
N SER A 135 13.01 -17.53 5.37
CA SER A 135 12.39 -18.87 5.48
C SER A 135 12.09 -19.32 6.92
N LYS A 136 12.92 -18.91 7.89
CA LYS A 136 12.66 -19.16 9.32
C LYS A 136 11.51 -18.32 9.86
N ALA A 137 11.46 -17.07 9.43
CA ALA A 137 10.46 -16.11 9.83
C ALA A 137 9.06 -16.49 9.33
N GLU A 138 8.94 -16.98 8.10
CA GLU A 138 7.68 -17.56 7.58
C GLU A 138 7.19 -18.68 8.46
N LYS A 139 8.11 -19.59 8.82
CA LYS A 139 7.76 -20.76 9.60
C LYS A 139 7.24 -20.32 10.97
N LEU A 140 7.94 -19.39 11.64
CA LEU A 140 7.50 -18.84 12.92
C LEU A 140 6.14 -18.14 12.82
N TRP A 141 5.93 -17.34 11.78
CA TRP A 141 4.66 -16.64 11.57
C TRP A 141 3.51 -17.63 11.37
N THR A 142 3.72 -18.64 10.52
CA THR A 142 2.76 -19.72 10.25
C THR A 142 2.47 -20.51 11.53
N ASP A 143 3.49 -20.79 12.33
CA ASP A 143 3.36 -21.49 13.61
C ASP A 143 2.59 -20.63 14.63
N TRP A 144 2.71 -19.30 14.60
CA TRP A 144 1.94 -18.38 15.46
C TRP A 144 0.49 -18.22 15.00
N GLU A 145 0.25 -18.24 13.69
CA GLU A 145 -1.09 -18.14 13.10
C GLU A 145 -1.96 -19.35 13.48
N LYS A 146 -1.36 -20.54 13.56
CA LYS A 146 -2.02 -21.79 13.96
C LYS A 146 -2.41 -21.84 15.45
N LYS A 147 -1.94 -20.90 16.28
CA LYS A 147 -2.27 -20.91 17.71
C LYS A 147 -3.67 -20.35 17.93
N GLU A 148 -4.44 -21.02 18.79
CA GLU A 148 -5.82 -20.62 19.12
C GLU A 148 -5.87 -19.35 19.99
N SER A 149 -4.86 -19.11 20.84
CA SER A 149 -4.81 -17.95 21.74
C SER A 149 -3.38 -17.63 22.23
N GLY A 150 -3.24 -16.50 22.94
CA GLY A 150 -1.99 -16.04 23.55
C GLY A 150 -1.37 -14.83 22.87
N TRP A 151 -0.26 -14.34 23.42
CA TRP A 151 0.41 -13.13 22.94
C TRP A 151 0.86 -13.25 21.48
N GLN A 152 1.28 -14.44 21.03
CA GLN A 152 1.69 -14.69 19.64
C GLN A 152 0.53 -14.53 18.66
N LYS A 153 -0.63 -15.11 18.98
CA LYS A 153 -1.85 -14.95 18.20
C LYS A 153 -2.29 -13.49 18.17
N TRP A 154 -2.23 -12.81 19.31
CA TRP A 154 -2.49 -11.36 19.39
C TRP A 154 -1.55 -10.54 18.50
N VAL A 155 -0.25 -10.86 18.47
CA VAL A 155 0.73 -10.21 17.60
C VAL A 155 0.39 -10.43 16.13
N VAL A 156 0.04 -11.66 15.73
CA VAL A 156 -0.38 -11.97 14.36
C VAL A 156 -1.63 -11.18 13.98
N ASP A 157 -2.65 -11.19 14.84
CA ASP A 157 -3.93 -10.50 14.55
C ASP A 157 -3.73 -8.98 14.45
N LYS A 158 -2.97 -8.37 15.37
CA LYS A 158 -2.65 -6.95 15.32
C LYS A 158 -1.73 -6.59 14.15
N GLY A 159 -0.77 -7.45 13.84
CA GLY A 159 0.11 -7.31 12.68
C GLY A 159 -0.68 -7.31 11.37
N ASN A 160 -1.59 -8.27 11.20
CA ASN A 160 -2.47 -8.36 10.05
C ASN A 160 -3.37 -7.11 9.92
N ILE A 161 -3.91 -6.60 11.03
CA ILE A 161 -4.66 -5.34 11.02
C ILE A 161 -3.77 -4.16 10.61
N ALA A 162 -2.54 -4.08 11.10
CA ALA A 162 -1.60 -3.02 10.75
C ALA A 162 -1.23 -3.07 9.26
N LEU A 163 -0.97 -4.25 8.72
CA LEU A 163 -0.62 -4.45 7.30
C LEU A 163 -1.78 -4.12 6.36
N LYS A 164 -3.02 -4.45 6.75
CA LYS A 164 -4.24 -4.08 6.01
C LYS A 164 -4.44 -2.56 5.88
N ARG A 165 -3.91 -1.78 6.82
CA ARG A 165 -4.00 -0.30 6.84
C ARG A 165 -2.95 0.38 5.96
N ILE A 166 -1.94 -0.33 5.51
CA ILE A 166 -0.92 0.25 4.63
C ILE A 166 -1.57 0.60 3.29
N PRO A 167 -1.45 1.85 2.79
CA PRO A 167 -2.08 2.26 1.54
C PRO A 167 -1.70 1.35 0.38
N TYR A 168 -2.68 0.97 -0.44
CA TYR A 168 -2.47 0.07 -1.57
C TYR A 168 -1.44 0.61 -2.58
N GLU A 169 -1.27 1.93 -2.68
CA GLU A 169 -0.26 2.55 -3.54
C GLU A 169 1.16 2.30 -3.01
N GLU A 170 1.33 2.20 -1.68
CA GLU A 170 2.62 1.79 -1.10
C GLU A 170 2.94 0.34 -1.50
N TRP A 171 1.95 -0.55 -1.41
CA TRP A 171 2.09 -1.95 -1.84
C TRP A 171 2.37 -2.10 -3.33
N GLY A 172 1.62 -1.37 -4.16
CA GLY A 172 1.83 -1.34 -5.61
C GLY A 172 3.25 -0.92 -5.98
N LEU A 173 3.78 0.15 -5.36
CA LEU A 173 5.14 0.62 -5.60
C LEU A 173 6.22 -0.35 -5.07
N LYS A 174 5.94 -1.13 -4.01
CA LYS A 174 6.90 -2.09 -3.45
C LYS A 174 7.17 -3.29 -4.37
N SER A 175 6.18 -3.67 -5.19
CA SER A 175 6.33 -4.72 -6.21
C SER A 175 7.45 -4.38 -7.21
N ILE A 176 7.62 -3.09 -7.51
CA ILE A 176 8.63 -2.56 -8.42
C ILE A 176 10.03 -2.76 -7.79
N PRO A 177 10.97 -3.38 -8.51
CA PRO A 177 12.32 -3.56 -7.99
C PRO A 177 13.03 -2.21 -7.90
N PRO A 178 13.96 -2.04 -6.96
CA PRO A 178 14.70 -0.79 -6.81
C PRO A 178 15.60 -0.52 -8.02
N LEU A 179 15.71 0.76 -8.40
CA LEU A 179 16.62 1.22 -9.45
C LEU A 179 18.08 1.20 -8.93
N SER A 180 18.77 0.06 -9.05
CA SER A 180 20.20 -0.03 -8.75
C SER A 180 21.04 0.60 -9.86
N ALA A 181 22.28 0.99 -9.58
CA ALA A 181 23.19 1.54 -10.60
C ALA A 181 23.39 0.56 -11.78
N ARG A 182 23.50 -0.74 -11.47
CA ARG A 182 23.54 -1.82 -12.46
C ARG A 182 22.28 -1.84 -13.32
N ARG A 183 21.10 -1.82 -12.70
CA ARG A 183 19.81 -1.85 -13.41
C ARG A 183 19.61 -0.62 -14.28
N LYS A 184 19.97 0.55 -13.77
CA LYS A 184 19.97 1.80 -14.52
C LYS A 184 20.84 1.72 -15.77
N ALA A 185 22.03 1.12 -15.68
CA ALA A 185 22.89 0.91 -16.83
C ALA A 185 22.30 -0.12 -17.80
N GLU A 186 21.76 -1.24 -17.30
CA GLU A 186 21.11 -2.28 -18.11
C GLU A 186 19.89 -1.74 -18.87
N GLU A 187 19.04 -0.93 -18.25
CA GLU A 187 17.85 -0.35 -18.88
C GLU A 187 18.20 0.71 -19.94
N LEU A 188 19.27 1.48 -19.72
CA LEU A 188 19.76 2.46 -20.69
C LEU A 188 20.48 1.80 -21.88
N GLN A 189 21.26 0.74 -21.63
CA GLN A 189 22.03 0.03 -22.67
C GLN A 189 21.16 -0.95 -23.44
N GLY A 190 20.22 -1.61 -22.78
CA GLY A 190 19.39 -2.66 -23.35
C GLY A 190 18.29 -2.17 -24.28
N GLN A 191 17.96 -0.87 -24.24
CA GLN A 191 16.79 -0.29 -24.94
C GLN A 191 15.48 -1.07 -24.72
N GLU A 192 15.42 -1.90 -23.67
CA GLU A 192 14.30 -2.78 -23.44
C GLU A 192 13.21 -1.97 -22.76
N MET A 193 12.20 -1.58 -23.54
CA MET A 193 11.09 -0.81 -23.04
C MET A 193 10.25 -1.67 -22.10
N VAL A 194 9.91 -1.12 -20.95
CA VAL A 194 9.01 -1.76 -19.99
C VAL A 194 7.59 -1.69 -20.53
N GLU A 195 6.97 -2.86 -20.71
CA GLU A 195 5.58 -2.98 -21.13
C GLU A 195 4.66 -2.51 -19.99
N VAL A 196 3.78 -1.54 -20.29
CA VAL A 196 2.71 -1.11 -19.41
C VAL A 196 1.38 -1.53 -20.01
N LEU A 197 0.68 -2.44 -19.32
CA LEU A 197 -0.63 -2.94 -19.70
C LEU A 197 -1.72 -2.15 -18.99
N PHE A 198 -2.73 -1.74 -19.75
CA PHE A 198 -3.87 -0.97 -19.25
C PHE A 198 -5.14 -1.29 -20.07
N PRO A 199 -6.33 -1.15 -19.48
CA PRO A 199 -7.59 -1.20 -20.22
C PRO A 199 -7.80 0.13 -20.98
N THR A 200 -7.90 0.06 -22.30
CA THR A 200 -8.10 1.25 -23.15
C THR A 200 -9.46 1.88 -22.96
N THR A 201 -10.46 1.09 -22.59
CA THR A 201 -11.83 1.54 -22.36
C THR A 201 -11.95 2.53 -21.20
N LEU A 202 -11.00 2.48 -20.25
CA LEU A 202 -11.00 3.30 -19.04
C LEU A 202 -9.84 4.30 -18.97
N ILE A 203 -8.68 3.94 -19.53
CA ILE A 203 -7.50 4.80 -19.56
C ILE A 203 -7.09 4.99 -21.03
N PRO A 204 -7.30 6.19 -21.60
CA PRO A 204 -6.77 6.52 -22.93
C PRO A 204 -5.24 6.46 -22.94
N GLN A 205 -4.66 5.97 -24.03
CA GLN A 205 -3.22 5.70 -24.15
C GLN A 205 -2.36 6.95 -23.90
N GLU A 206 -2.83 8.12 -24.32
CA GLU A 206 -2.17 9.42 -24.13
C GLU A 206 -2.07 9.83 -22.65
N THR A 207 -2.99 9.36 -21.81
CA THR A 207 -3.01 9.70 -20.37
C THR A 207 -2.11 8.81 -19.53
N VAL A 208 -1.71 7.64 -20.05
CA VAL A 208 -0.92 6.61 -19.35
C VAL A 208 0.37 7.19 -18.75
N MET A 209 1.10 7.98 -19.55
CA MET A 209 2.35 8.61 -19.10
C MET A 209 2.11 9.64 -17.98
N GLY A 210 0.99 10.37 -18.05
CA GLY A 210 0.57 11.30 -17.01
C GLY A 210 0.20 10.60 -15.71
N VAL A 211 -0.53 9.49 -15.80
CA VAL A 211 -0.90 8.64 -14.65
C VAL A 211 0.35 8.05 -14.00
N LEU A 212 1.28 7.49 -14.78
CA LEU A 212 2.54 6.95 -14.26
C LEU A 212 3.40 8.02 -13.60
N ARG A 213 3.53 9.19 -14.21
CA ARG A 213 4.25 10.33 -13.62
C ARG A 213 3.64 10.74 -12.28
N LYS A 214 2.31 10.81 -12.21
CA LYS A 214 1.58 11.13 -10.98
C LYS A 214 1.86 10.06 -9.91
N LEU A 215 1.66 8.78 -10.21
CA LEU A 215 1.88 7.68 -9.26
C LEU A 215 3.34 7.60 -8.79
N GLY A 216 4.29 7.88 -9.68
CA GLY A 216 5.72 7.90 -9.36
C GLY A 216 6.17 9.08 -8.50
N THR A 217 5.47 10.22 -8.52
CA THR A 217 5.94 11.46 -7.87
C THR A 217 5.10 11.88 -6.64
N GLU A 218 3.79 11.65 -6.66
CA GLU A 218 2.82 12.21 -5.69
C GLU A 218 3.15 11.88 -4.23
N ARG A 219 3.71 10.69 -3.96
CA ARG A 219 3.96 10.21 -2.58
C ARG A 219 5.43 10.12 -2.18
N GLN A 220 6.36 10.59 -3.02
CA GLN A 220 7.78 10.50 -2.71
C GLN A 220 8.16 11.25 -1.42
N SER A 221 7.66 12.48 -1.26
CA SER A 221 7.94 13.31 -0.09
C SER A 221 7.43 12.68 1.20
N LEU A 222 6.22 12.10 1.17
CA LEU A 222 5.63 11.37 2.28
C LEU A 222 6.51 10.19 2.68
N HIS A 223 6.93 9.36 1.72
CA HIS A 223 7.78 8.21 2.01
C HIS A 223 9.13 8.63 2.59
N LYS A 224 9.78 9.67 2.05
CA LYS A 224 11.02 10.24 2.62
C LYS A 224 10.85 10.66 4.08
N GLN A 225 9.81 11.44 4.38
CA GLN A 225 9.53 11.91 5.74
C GLN A 225 9.27 10.74 6.70
N ARG A 226 8.50 9.73 6.27
CA ARG A 226 8.16 8.58 7.11
C ARG A 226 9.35 7.64 7.36
N ILE A 227 10.28 7.50 6.42
CA ILE A 227 11.56 6.81 6.65
C ILE A 227 12.31 7.51 7.79
N ILE A 228 12.46 8.84 7.70
CA ILE A 228 13.17 9.64 8.69
C ILE A 228 12.51 9.50 10.07
N TYR A 229 11.19 9.66 10.17
CA TYR A 229 10.48 9.50 11.44
C TYR A 229 10.65 8.10 12.03
N SER A 230 10.69 7.08 11.18
CA SER A 230 10.90 5.70 11.65
C SER A 230 12.32 5.51 12.20
N ILE A 231 13.34 6.02 11.50
CA ILE A 231 14.75 5.96 11.95
C ILE A 231 14.96 6.74 13.25
N VAL A 232 14.42 7.96 13.35
CA VAL A 232 14.53 8.79 14.56
C VAL A 232 13.79 8.17 15.74
N GLY A 233 12.68 7.45 15.48
CA GLY A 233 11.95 6.75 16.54
C GLY A 233 12.67 5.50 17.07
N MET A 234 13.54 4.86 16.28
CA MET A 234 14.20 3.60 16.67
C MET A 234 15.02 3.71 17.98
N PRO A 235 15.90 4.73 18.18
CA PRO A 235 16.63 4.90 19.43
C PRO A 235 15.73 5.09 20.65
N LEU A 236 14.56 5.71 20.49
CA LEU A 236 13.63 5.96 21.59
C LEU A 236 12.98 4.66 22.09
N VAL A 237 12.71 3.73 21.17
CA VAL A 237 12.06 2.46 21.51
C VAL A 237 13.07 1.32 21.72
N ALA A 238 14.34 1.50 21.39
CA ALA A 238 15.39 0.49 21.58
C ALA A 238 15.53 -0.01 23.04
N PRO A 239 15.44 0.84 24.08
CA PRO A 239 15.56 0.39 25.47
C PRO A 239 14.50 -0.64 25.92
N PHE A 240 13.33 -0.68 25.25
CA PHE A 240 12.31 -1.69 25.54
C PHE A 240 12.72 -3.12 25.17
N ALA A 241 13.85 -3.31 24.47
CA ALA A 241 14.43 -4.62 24.21
C ALA A 241 14.98 -5.33 25.47
N LEU A 242 15.14 -4.61 26.59
CA LEU A 242 15.67 -5.16 27.84
C LEU A 242 14.64 -6.01 28.62
N VAL A 243 13.36 -6.04 28.21
CA VAL A 243 12.31 -6.82 28.87
C VAL A 243 12.28 -8.25 28.30
N PRO A 244 12.55 -9.31 29.10
CA PRO A 244 12.78 -10.66 28.58
C PRO A 244 11.52 -11.43 28.15
N VAL A 245 10.32 -10.90 28.38
CA VAL A 245 9.05 -11.62 28.19
C VAL A 245 8.44 -11.41 26.80
N ILE A 246 8.70 -10.27 26.15
CA ILE A 246 8.04 -9.88 24.90
C ILE A 246 9.08 -9.33 23.92
N PRO A 247 9.12 -9.77 22.65
CA PRO A 247 10.00 -9.15 21.66
C PRO A 247 9.71 -7.65 21.56
N ASN A 248 10.71 -6.81 21.26
CA ASN A 248 10.52 -5.37 21.12
C ASN A 248 9.72 -5.01 19.85
N LEU A 249 8.43 -5.34 19.85
CA LEU A 249 7.51 -5.12 18.74
C LEU A 249 7.50 -3.66 18.26
N PRO A 250 7.53 -2.63 19.14
CA PRO A 250 7.63 -1.24 18.70
C PRO A 250 8.88 -0.97 17.86
N PHE A 251 10.05 -1.45 18.28
CA PHE A 251 11.29 -1.29 17.52
C PHE A 251 11.21 -1.98 16.15
N PHE A 252 10.81 -3.25 16.12
CA PHE A 252 10.74 -3.99 14.87
C PHE A 252 9.68 -3.42 13.91
N TYR A 253 8.58 -2.89 14.44
CA TYR A 253 7.61 -2.17 13.64
C TYR A 253 8.23 -0.94 12.98
N LEU A 254 9.02 -0.13 13.70
CA LEU A 254 9.71 1.02 13.11
C LEU A 254 10.74 0.61 12.05
N VAL A 255 11.51 -0.46 12.29
CA VAL A 255 12.44 -1.03 11.28
C VAL A 255 11.69 -1.43 10.02
N TYR A 256 10.59 -2.16 10.17
CA TYR A 256 9.72 -2.54 9.06
C TYR A 256 9.14 -1.31 8.34
N ARG A 257 8.64 -0.30 9.06
CA ARG A 257 8.09 0.91 8.44
C ARG A 257 9.15 1.71 7.68
N ALA A 258 10.38 1.79 8.20
CA ALA A 258 11.50 2.39 7.49
C ALA A 258 11.79 1.64 6.19
N TRP A 259 11.90 0.31 6.24
CA TRP A 259 12.12 -0.53 5.06
C TRP A 259 10.97 -0.46 4.05
N SER A 260 9.72 -0.51 4.50
CA SER A 260 8.53 -0.51 3.64
C SER A 260 8.42 0.81 2.87
N HIS A 261 8.65 1.94 3.55
CA HIS A 261 8.68 3.24 2.89
C HIS A 261 9.90 3.42 1.99
N TRP A 262 11.07 2.89 2.37
CA TRP A 262 12.24 2.89 1.50
C TRP A 262 11.96 2.11 0.20
N LYS A 263 11.38 0.90 0.31
CA LYS A 263 11.01 0.08 -0.85
C LYS A 263 10.03 0.81 -1.78
N ALA A 264 8.97 1.42 -1.23
CA ALA A 264 8.01 2.17 -2.01
C ALA A 264 8.64 3.40 -2.68
N LEU A 265 9.52 4.13 -1.98
CA LEU A 265 10.26 5.26 -2.53
C LEU A 265 11.23 4.85 -3.65
N SER A 266 11.93 3.73 -3.50
CA SER A 266 12.80 3.20 -4.54
C SER A 266 12.00 2.78 -5.78
N GLY A 267 10.83 2.15 -5.59
CA GLY A 267 9.91 1.81 -6.68
C GLY A 267 9.37 3.05 -7.38
N SER A 268 8.99 4.09 -6.63
CA SER A 268 8.47 5.34 -7.22
C SER A 268 9.53 6.11 -8.00
N LYS A 269 10.77 6.18 -7.49
CA LYS A 269 11.93 6.74 -8.21
C LYS A 269 12.22 5.95 -9.49
N HIS A 270 12.01 4.64 -9.48
CA HIS A 270 12.17 3.81 -10.67
C HIS A 270 11.11 4.13 -11.72
N VAL A 271 9.82 4.23 -11.35
CA VAL A 271 8.76 4.66 -12.28
C VAL A 271 9.07 6.04 -12.86
N GLU A 272 9.48 6.98 -12.02
CA GLU A 272 9.87 8.32 -12.47
C GLU A 272 11.04 8.27 -13.47
N PHE A 273 12.06 7.43 -13.21
CA PHE A 273 13.18 7.24 -14.13
C PHE A 273 12.73 6.71 -15.50
N LEU A 274 11.88 5.67 -15.52
CA LEU A 274 11.35 5.09 -16.75
C LEU A 274 10.55 6.11 -17.56
N VAL A 275 9.71 6.90 -16.88
CA VAL A 275 8.93 7.98 -17.50
C VAL A 275 9.84 9.08 -18.06
N ASN A 276 10.84 9.52 -17.31
CA ASN A 276 11.73 10.61 -17.71
C ASN A 276 12.68 10.23 -18.84
N LYS A 277 13.02 8.94 -18.97
CA LYS A 277 13.86 8.41 -20.05
C LYS A 277 13.06 7.86 -21.24
N ASN A 278 11.74 7.94 -21.20
CA ASN A 278 10.84 7.40 -22.22
C ASN A 278 11.13 5.90 -22.51
N LEU A 279 11.41 5.12 -21.47
CA LEU A 279 11.68 3.68 -21.55
C LEU A 279 10.41 2.84 -21.36
N ILE A 280 9.25 3.40 -21.70
CA ILE A 280 7.93 2.82 -21.43
C ILE A 280 7.23 2.57 -22.75
N ASN A 281 6.76 1.34 -22.94
CA ASN A 281 5.90 0.96 -24.04
C ASN A 281 4.46 0.76 -23.54
N ALA A 282 3.59 1.73 -23.83
CA ALA A 282 2.17 1.67 -23.49
C ALA A 282 1.47 0.65 -24.41
N THR A 283 1.14 -0.52 -23.84
CA THR A 283 0.54 -1.64 -24.56
C THR A 283 -0.93 -1.80 -24.14
N PRO A 284 -1.89 -1.54 -25.04
CA PRO A 284 -3.31 -1.75 -24.74
C PRO A 284 -3.59 -3.24 -24.55
N SER A 285 -4.30 -3.60 -23.47
CA SER A 285 -4.59 -5.00 -23.15
C SER A 285 -6.06 -5.35 -23.40
N LYS A 286 -6.32 -6.13 -24.45
CA LYS A 286 -7.66 -6.64 -24.76
C LYS A 286 -8.23 -7.50 -23.64
N ILE A 287 -7.38 -8.31 -22.99
CA ILE A 287 -7.78 -9.15 -21.85
C ILE A 287 -8.31 -8.28 -20.71
N LEU A 288 -7.65 -7.15 -20.42
CA LEU A 288 -8.15 -6.21 -19.43
C LEU A 288 -9.45 -5.58 -19.91
N ASP A 289 -9.51 -5.09 -21.15
CA ASP A 289 -10.75 -4.51 -21.68
C ASP A 289 -11.96 -5.45 -21.56
N ASP A 290 -11.81 -6.74 -21.86
CA ASP A 290 -12.87 -7.74 -21.70
C ASP A 290 -13.24 -7.94 -20.22
N LEU A 291 -12.25 -8.08 -19.33
CA LEU A 291 -12.48 -8.26 -17.89
C LEU A 291 -13.12 -7.05 -17.21
N TYR A 292 -12.87 -5.84 -17.72
CA TYR A 292 -13.52 -4.62 -17.25
C TYR A 292 -14.88 -4.40 -17.93
N SER A 293 -15.10 -4.92 -19.14
CA SER A 293 -16.39 -4.89 -19.84
C SER A 293 -17.44 -5.72 -19.12
N ASP A 294 -17.05 -6.87 -18.55
CA ASP A 294 -17.90 -7.67 -17.66
C ASP A 294 -18.41 -6.88 -16.42
N GLY A 295 -17.70 -5.81 -16.04
CA GLY A 295 -18.03 -4.90 -14.94
C GLY A 295 -18.65 -3.57 -15.36
N GLN A 296 -18.71 -3.26 -16.66
CA GLN A 296 -19.28 -2.02 -17.17
C GLN A 296 -20.74 -2.19 -17.59
N ARG A 297 -21.64 -1.57 -16.82
CA ARG A 297 -22.62 -0.70 -17.48
C ARG A 297 -21.87 0.55 -17.93
N PRO A 298 -21.97 0.97 -19.21
CA PRO A 298 -21.31 2.18 -19.70
C PRO A 298 -21.66 3.39 -18.83
N PHE A 299 -20.68 4.28 -18.64
CA PHE A 299 -20.81 5.53 -17.90
C PHE A 299 -21.89 6.48 -18.46
N ASP A 300 -22.45 6.16 -19.63
CA ASP A 300 -23.47 6.95 -20.35
C ASP A 300 -24.86 6.29 -20.46
N ALA A 301 -25.11 5.14 -19.83
CA ALA A 301 -26.48 4.63 -19.68
C ALA A 301 -27.19 5.36 -18.52
N VAL A 302 -27.40 6.67 -18.73
CA VAL A 302 -28.44 7.45 -18.06
C VAL A 302 -29.75 6.69 -18.25
N SER A 303 -30.54 6.59 -17.19
CA SER A 303 -31.94 6.18 -17.25
C SER A 303 -32.64 6.86 -18.42
N GLU A 304 -32.86 6.12 -19.51
CA GLU A 304 -33.95 6.39 -20.46
C GLU A 304 -35.27 6.03 -19.78
N THR A 305 -35.63 6.80 -18.74
CA THR A 305 -37.01 6.90 -18.26
C THR A 305 -37.18 8.19 -17.48
N SER A 306 -36.83 9.33 -18.06
CA SER A 306 -37.31 10.66 -17.63
C SER A 306 -36.99 11.66 -18.73
N GLU A 307 -38.00 12.03 -19.52
CA GLU A 307 -37.96 13.12 -20.47
C GLU A 307 -37.77 14.45 -19.73
N GLU A 308 -36.70 15.20 -20.01
CA GLU A 308 -36.71 16.68 -20.15
C GLU A 308 -35.36 17.20 -20.69
N PRO A 309 -35.35 18.34 -21.43
CA PRO A 309 -34.27 18.71 -22.35
C PRO A 309 -33.07 19.41 -21.71
N PRO A 310 -31.89 19.44 -22.39
CA PRO A 310 -30.61 19.76 -21.78
C PRO A 310 -30.32 21.28 -21.81
N SER A 311 -30.10 21.86 -20.64
CA SER A 311 -29.51 23.20 -20.51
C SER A 311 -28.13 23.14 -19.86
N HIS A 312 -27.11 23.38 -20.69
CA HIS A 312 -25.86 24.09 -20.41
C HIS A 312 -24.90 23.71 -19.24
N LYS A 313 -23.68 23.35 -19.67
CA LYS A 313 -22.35 23.87 -19.26
C LYS A 313 -21.69 23.36 -17.96
N GLY A 314 -20.44 22.92 -18.16
CA GLY A 314 -19.34 23.13 -17.21
C GLY A 314 -18.99 21.91 -16.37
N GLY A 315 -17.72 21.52 -16.36
CA GLY A 315 -17.20 20.43 -15.51
C GLY A 315 -17.56 20.63 -14.05
N ILE A 316 -18.49 19.82 -13.56
CA ILE A 316 -18.98 19.80 -12.18
C ILE A 316 -18.66 18.42 -11.61
N ASP A 317 -17.88 18.44 -10.52
CA ASP A 317 -17.51 17.33 -9.61
C ASP A 317 -18.29 16.02 -9.78
N SER A 318 -17.95 15.21 -10.79
CA SER A 318 -18.55 13.89 -10.96
C SER A 318 -18.14 13.03 -9.77
N GLU A 319 -19.11 12.57 -8.97
CA GLU A 319 -18.79 11.81 -7.77
C GLU A 319 -17.92 10.59 -8.12
N GLU A 320 -16.86 10.38 -7.34
CA GLU A 320 -15.96 9.24 -7.51
C GLU A 320 -16.74 7.93 -7.32
N ARG A 321 -16.70 7.04 -8.32
CA ARG A 321 -17.43 5.76 -8.33
C ARG A 321 -16.46 4.58 -8.45
N MET A 322 -16.81 3.46 -7.85
CA MET A 322 -16.06 2.21 -7.99
C MET A 322 -16.15 1.70 -9.42
N VAL A 323 -15.04 1.16 -9.92
CA VAL A 323 -14.94 0.45 -11.20
C VAL A 323 -14.74 -1.04 -10.94
N LEU A 324 -13.91 -1.38 -9.95
CA LEU A 324 -13.69 -2.76 -9.53
C LEU A 324 -14.36 -3.07 -8.20
N HIS A 325 -14.82 -4.31 -8.10
CA HIS A 325 -15.33 -4.92 -6.86
C HIS A 325 -14.56 -6.20 -6.55
N LYS A 326 -14.68 -6.68 -5.31
CA LYS A 326 -13.96 -7.86 -4.81
C LYS A 326 -14.17 -9.12 -5.67
N SER A 327 -15.35 -9.28 -6.26
CA SER A 327 -15.66 -10.39 -7.18
C SER A 327 -14.77 -10.45 -8.42
N ASN A 328 -14.14 -9.33 -8.78
CA ASN A 328 -13.35 -9.19 -10.01
C ASN A 328 -11.88 -9.52 -9.77
N GLY A 329 -11.38 -9.43 -8.53
CA GLY A 329 -9.96 -9.60 -8.19
C GLY A 329 -9.40 -10.93 -8.68
N LYS A 330 -10.10 -12.03 -8.35
CA LYS A 330 -9.72 -13.38 -8.77
C LYS A 330 -9.70 -13.55 -10.30
N LYS A 331 -10.75 -13.09 -10.99
CA LYS A 331 -10.83 -13.18 -12.47
C LYS A 331 -9.70 -12.42 -13.15
N ILE A 332 -9.35 -11.24 -12.63
CA ILE A 332 -8.25 -10.43 -13.17
C ILE A 332 -6.89 -11.08 -12.90
N ALA A 333 -6.67 -11.60 -11.70
CA ALA A 333 -5.44 -12.30 -11.36
C ALA A 333 -5.23 -13.55 -12.23
N GLU A 334 -6.29 -14.34 -12.42
CA GLU A 334 -6.28 -15.53 -13.29
C GLU A 334 -6.07 -15.14 -14.77
N GLY A 335 -6.81 -14.15 -15.27
CA GLY A 335 -6.72 -13.71 -16.67
C GLY A 335 -5.36 -13.09 -17.04
N LEU A 336 -4.63 -12.53 -16.08
CA LEU A 336 -3.29 -12.00 -16.28
C LEU A 336 -2.17 -13.01 -15.93
N GLU A 337 -2.53 -14.19 -15.44
CA GLU A 337 -1.60 -15.22 -14.93
C GLU A 337 -0.69 -14.70 -13.80
N VAL A 338 -1.25 -13.85 -12.93
CA VAL A 338 -0.56 -13.28 -11.77
C VAL A 338 -1.38 -13.55 -10.50
N PRO A 339 -1.25 -14.72 -9.86
CA PRO A 339 -2.04 -15.06 -8.67
C PRO A 339 -1.77 -14.09 -7.50
N GLU A 340 -0.53 -13.63 -7.34
CA GLU A 340 -0.13 -12.66 -6.30
C GLU A 340 -0.92 -11.33 -6.38
N LEU A 341 -1.44 -10.98 -7.57
CA LEU A 341 -2.17 -9.74 -7.80
C LEU A 341 -3.55 -9.72 -7.13
N GLU A 342 -4.16 -10.88 -6.90
CA GLU A 342 -5.51 -10.98 -6.33
C GLU A 342 -5.59 -10.26 -4.98
N ILE A 343 -4.63 -10.55 -4.10
CA ILE A 343 -4.58 -9.99 -2.74
C ILE A 343 -4.38 -8.47 -2.78
N GLU A 344 -3.57 -7.98 -3.72
CA GLU A 344 -3.32 -6.54 -3.88
C GLU A 344 -4.53 -5.80 -4.44
N LEU A 345 -5.27 -6.41 -5.37
CA LEU A 345 -6.52 -5.89 -5.88
C LEU A 345 -7.60 -5.84 -4.79
N ASP A 346 -7.80 -6.92 -4.06
CA ASP A 346 -8.77 -7.00 -2.97
C ASP A 346 -8.51 -5.93 -1.90
N ARG A 347 -7.24 -5.72 -1.56
CA ARG A 347 -6.83 -4.66 -0.62
C ARG A 347 -7.14 -3.29 -1.18
N ALA A 348 -6.81 -3.02 -2.44
CA ALA A 348 -7.07 -1.74 -3.08
C ALA A 348 -8.57 -1.44 -3.13
N VAL A 349 -9.39 -2.41 -3.58
CA VAL A 349 -10.85 -2.28 -3.63
C VAL A 349 -11.41 -1.97 -2.24
N TRP A 350 -11.06 -2.77 -1.22
CA TRP A 350 -11.54 -2.56 0.14
C TRP A 350 -11.17 -1.17 0.69
N GLN A 351 -9.94 -0.69 0.44
CA GLN A 351 -9.50 0.62 0.90
C GLN A 351 -10.23 1.76 0.18
N VAL A 352 -10.47 1.64 -1.12
CA VAL A 352 -11.19 2.67 -1.89
C VAL A 352 -12.68 2.68 -1.53
N GLU A 353 -13.33 1.53 -1.41
CA GLU A 353 -14.72 1.42 -0.94
C GLU A 353 -14.89 2.05 0.44
N THR A 354 -14.01 1.70 1.39
CA THR A 354 -14.00 2.28 2.74
C THR A 354 -13.79 3.79 2.69
N ALA A 355 -12.89 4.29 1.84
CA ALA A 355 -12.63 5.71 1.70
C ALA A 355 -13.84 6.48 1.12
N LEU A 356 -14.53 5.91 0.13
CA LEU A 356 -15.74 6.48 -0.46
C LEU A 356 -16.89 6.50 0.54
N TRP A 357 -17.10 5.41 1.28
CA TRP A 357 -18.06 5.34 2.38
C TRP A 357 -17.81 6.43 3.42
N ASN A 358 -16.59 6.51 3.95
CA ASN A 358 -16.20 7.53 4.94
C ASN A 358 -16.31 8.97 4.41
N LYS A 359 -16.19 9.17 3.09
CA LYS A 359 -16.40 10.48 2.46
C LYS A 359 -17.89 10.83 2.39
N LYS A 360 -18.75 9.86 2.07
CA LYS A 360 -20.22 10.04 2.04
C LYS A 360 -20.77 10.33 3.43
N GLU A 361 -20.36 9.57 4.44
CA GLU A 361 -20.78 9.79 5.84
C GLU A 361 -20.37 11.18 6.33
N ARG A 362 -19.11 11.59 6.14
CA ARG A 362 -18.66 12.94 6.51
C ARG A 362 -19.40 14.05 5.77
N LYS A 363 -19.74 13.86 4.48
CA LYS A 363 -20.56 14.81 3.73
C LYS A 363 -21.97 14.91 4.32
N LYS A 364 -22.56 13.79 4.75
CA LYS A 364 -23.87 13.75 5.39
C LYS A 364 -23.85 14.46 6.75
N GLU A 365 -22.91 14.11 7.62
CA GLU A 365 -22.71 14.79 8.92
C GLU A 365 -22.53 16.31 8.75
N GLN A 366 -21.75 16.74 7.74
CA GLN A 366 -21.59 18.17 7.44
C GLN A 366 -22.86 18.84 6.95
N ARG A 367 -23.76 18.13 6.25
CA ARG A 367 -25.07 18.67 5.83
C ARG A 367 -25.98 18.79 7.04
N ASP A 368 -26.09 17.73 7.85
CA ASP A 368 -26.92 17.68 9.05
C ASP A 368 -26.49 18.78 10.06
N LEU A 369 -25.18 18.99 10.23
CA LEU A 369 -24.65 20.07 11.08
C LEU A 369 -25.00 21.47 10.55
N LYS A 370 -24.91 21.68 9.23
CA LYS A 370 -25.25 22.98 8.60
C LYS A 370 -26.74 23.27 8.71
N GLU A 371 -27.58 22.26 8.53
CA GLU A 371 -29.03 22.38 8.68
C GLU A 371 -29.41 22.71 10.13
N ALA A 372 -28.78 22.02 11.10
CA ALA A 372 -28.98 22.30 12.53
C ALA A 372 -28.47 23.69 12.99
N THR A 373 -27.53 24.32 12.26
CA THR A 373 -27.06 25.68 12.56
C THR A 373 -27.80 26.77 11.76
N ALA A 374 -28.64 26.40 10.78
CA ALA A 374 -29.32 27.35 9.91
C ALA A 374 -30.69 27.85 10.45
N GLU A 375 -31.26 27.23 11.48
CA GLU A 375 -32.46 27.72 12.19
C GLU A 375 -32.15 28.12 13.65
N PRO A 376 -32.70 29.21 14.24
CA PRO A 376 -33.79 30.08 13.78
C PRO A 376 -33.44 31.60 13.73
N LYS A 377 -33.75 32.29 12.63
CA LYS A 377 -34.01 33.73 12.63
C LYS A 377 -35.38 33.98 12.00
N GLY A 378 -36.37 34.31 12.84
CA GLY A 378 -37.63 34.85 12.36
C GLY A 378 -38.88 34.26 12.99
N LYS A 379 -39.05 34.45 14.31
CA LYS A 379 -40.36 34.70 14.92
C LYS A 379 -40.14 35.69 16.08
N LEU A 380 -40.22 36.97 15.77
CA LEU A 380 -40.42 38.05 16.73
C LEU A 380 -41.31 39.09 16.07
#